data_AF-A0A150RSE4-F1
#
_entry.id   AF-A0A150RSE4-F1
#
_cell.length_a   1.000
_cell.length_b   1.000
_cell.length_c   1.000
_cell.angle_alpha   90.00
_cell.angle_beta   90.00
_cell.angle_gamma   90.00
#
_symmetry.space_group_name_H-M   'P 1'
#
loop_
_entity.id
_entity.type
_entity.pdbx_description
1 polymer ?
#
loop_
_entity_poly.entity_id
_entity_poly.type
_entity_poly.pdbx_seq_one_letter_code
_entity_poly.pdbx_strand_id
1 'polypeptide(L)'
;SFAALIIVSCTLQVIRQVFFLPAAPSPYGSCEEGLLALVRAVERAREAAPGTDGEDAALARFRSTLAPAWGYRDGVAASCRGSAENERALDAIERLRYAEEHAARREAGDLAPLRRRVRAIVDGQLGPVSPR
;
A
#
# COMPACT_ATOMS: atom_id res chain seq x y z
N SER A 1 14.70 13.63 37.18
CA SER A 1 14.86 14.49 35.99
C SER A 1 13.57 14.58 35.21
N PHE A 2 13.14 15.80 34.85
CA PHE A 2 11.96 16.08 34.01
C PHE A 2 11.99 15.30 32.68
N ALA A 3 13.17 15.14 32.10
CA ALA A 3 13.41 14.32 30.90
C ALA A 3 12.96 12.85 31.05
N ALA A 4 13.15 12.23 32.22
CA ALA A 4 12.75 10.83 32.44
C ALA A 4 11.22 10.67 32.45
N LEU A 5 10.49 11.66 32.98
CA LEU A 5 9.02 11.66 32.98
C LEU A 5 8.44 11.83 31.58
N ILE A 6 9.05 12.70 30.76
CA ILE A 6 8.66 12.88 29.35
C ILE A 6 8.86 11.58 28.57
N ILE A 7 10.04 10.94 28.72
CA ILE A 7 10.34 9.69 28.04
C ILE A 7 9.30 8.62 28.41
N VAL A 8 9.04 8.40 29.70
CA VAL A 8 8.05 7.42 30.17
C VAL A 8 6.65 7.71 29.64
N SER A 9 6.22 8.97 29.65
CA SER A 9 4.92 9.37 29.11
C SER A 9 4.80 9.10 27.60
N CYS A 10 5.81 9.48 26.83
CA CYS A 10 5.83 9.25 25.38
C CYS A 10 5.85 7.75 25.06
N THR A 11 6.63 6.95 25.79
CA THR A 11 6.66 5.49 25.60
C THR A 11 5.30 4.86 25.91
N LEU A 12 4.64 5.26 26.99
CA LEU A 12 3.30 4.77 27.33
C LEU A 12 2.25 5.17 26.29
N GLN A 13 2.35 6.39 25.74
CA GLN A 13 1.45 6.87 24.70
C GLN A 13 1.59 6.05 23.40
N VAL A 14 2.82 5.77 22.98
CA VAL A 14 3.10 4.94 21.79
C VAL A 14 2.64 3.50 22.01
N ILE A 15 2.92 2.90 23.17
CA ILE A 15 2.44 1.55 23.53
C ILE A 15 0.91 1.52 23.46
N ARG A 16 0.22 2.50 24.05
CA ARG A 16 -1.25 2.54 24.04
C ARG A 16 -1.81 2.67 22.62
N GLN A 17 -1.19 3.46 21.77
CA GLN A 17 -1.64 3.62 20.38
C GLN A 17 -1.45 2.36 19.55
N VAL A 18 -0.33 1.65 19.72
CA VAL A 18 -0.04 0.43 18.95
C VAL A 18 -0.86 -0.76 19.43
N PHE A 19 -1.10 -0.90 20.74
CA PHE A 19 -1.69 -2.11 21.32
C PHE A 19 -3.17 -1.99 21.71
N PHE A 20 -3.71 -0.78 21.91
CA PHE A 20 -5.05 -0.60 22.50
C PHE A 20 -6.02 0.25 21.69
N LEU A 21 -5.64 0.79 20.52
CA LEU A 21 -6.60 1.38 19.61
C LEU A 21 -7.40 0.27 18.92
N PRO A 22 -8.74 0.22 19.06
CA PRO A 22 -9.54 -0.78 18.38
C PRO A 22 -9.37 -0.61 16.87
N ALA A 23 -9.10 -1.72 16.18
CA ALA A 23 -9.13 -1.79 14.73
C ALA A 23 -10.41 -1.11 14.22
N ALA A 24 -10.29 -0.25 13.20
CA ALA A 24 -11.46 0.37 12.59
C ALA A 24 -12.43 -0.75 12.18
N PRO A 25 -13.70 -0.70 12.62
CA PRO A 25 -14.65 -1.74 12.30
C PRO A 25 -14.77 -1.87 10.78
N SER A 26 -14.83 -3.11 10.31
CA SER A 26 -15.04 -3.39 8.89
C SER A 26 -16.37 -2.74 8.44
N PRO A 27 -16.38 -1.96 7.35
CA PRO A 27 -17.62 -1.44 6.78
C PRO A 27 -18.38 -2.50 5.97
N TYR A 28 -17.80 -3.69 5.75
CA TYR A 28 -18.37 -4.76 4.94
C TYR A 28 -19.32 -5.64 5.76
N GLY A 29 -20.38 -6.14 5.12
CA GLY A 29 -21.42 -6.95 5.76
C GLY A 29 -20.99 -8.38 6.08
N SER A 30 -19.91 -8.87 5.45
CA SER A 30 -19.32 -10.18 5.73
C SER A 30 -17.80 -10.19 5.57
N CYS A 31 -17.17 -11.26 6.06
CA CYS A 31 -15.74 -11.49 5.85
C CYS A 31 -15.41 -11.60 4.35
N GLU A 32 -16.20 -12.35 3.59
CA GLU A 32 -15.99 -12.60 2.16
C GLU A 32 -16.05 -11.29 1.36
N GLU A 33 -17.00 -10.41 1.69
CA GLU A 33 -17.08 -9.09 1.09
C GLU A 33 -15.83 -8.25 1.41
N GLY A 34 -15.33 -8.33 2.65
CA GLY A 34 -14.08 -7.69 3.04
C GLY A 34 -12.85 -8.23 2.30
N LEU A 35 -12.72 -9.55 2.17
CA LEU A 35 -11.63 -10.18 1.41
C LEU A 35 -11.66 -9.77 -0.06
N LEU A 36 -12.84 -9.75 -0.69
CA LEU A 36 -13.01 -9.29 -2.07
C LEU A 36 -12.62 -7.82 -2.23
N ALA A 37 -12.99 -6.97 -1.28
CA ALA A 37 -12.62 -5.56 -1.31
C ALA A 37 -11.10 -5.35 -1.18
N LEU A 38 -10.43 -6.15 -0.34
CA LEU A 38 -8.96 -6.13 -0.20
C LEU A 38 -8.28 -6.55 -1.51
N VAL A 39 -8.72 -7.65 -2.15
CA VAL A 39 -8.18 -8.12 -3.44
C VAL A 39 -8.33 -7.06 -4.52
N ARG A 40 -9.54 -6.53 -4.70
CA ARG A 40 -9.81 -5.48 -5.71
C ARG A 40 -8.97 -4.24 -5.49
N ALA A 41 -8.67 -3.90 -4.23
CA ALA A 41 -7.78 -2.78 -3.93
C ALA A 41 -6.32 -3.07 -4.33
N VAL A 42 -5.84 -4.30 -4.16
CA VAL A 42 -4.50 -4.71 -4.63
C VAL A 42 -4.42 -4.67 -6.16
N GLU A 43 -5.44 -5.18 -6.85
CA GLU A 43 -5.50 -5.15 -8.32
C GLU A 43 -5.45 -3.73 -8.86
N ARG A 44 -6.31 -2.83 -8.33
CA ARG A 44 -6.26 -1.40 -8.70
C ARG A 44 -4.91 -0.76 -8.39
N ALA A 45 -4.28 -1.12 -7.28
CA ALA A 45 -2.98 -0.58 -6.91
C ALA A 45 -1.87 -1.06 -7.85
N ARG A 46 -1.91 -2.33 -8.27
CA ARG A 46 -1.01 -2.89 -9.29
C ARG A 46 -1.14 -2.14 -10.61
N GLU A 47 -2.36 -1.88 -11.06
CA GLU A 47 -2.61 -1.16 -12.32
C GLU A 47 -2.20 0.32 -12.26
N ALA A 48 -2.27 0.94 -11.08
CA ALA A 48 -1.96 2.35 -10.90
C ALA A 48 -0.46 2.65 -10.72
N ALA A 49 0.35 1.65 -10.34
CA ALA A 49 1.77 1.85 -10.04
C ALA A 49 2.69 2.11 -11.26
N PRO A 50 2.45 1.51 -12.45
CA PRO A 50 3.24 1.78 -13.64
C PRO A 50 3.20 3.26 -14.09
N GLY A 51 4.23 3.67 -14.82
CA GLY A 51 4.28 5.00 -15.45
C GLY A 51 4.73 6.15 -14.53
N THR A 52 5.04 5.89 -13.27
CA THR A 52 5.59 6.89 -12.35
C THR A 52 7.09 7.14 -12.59
N ASP A 53 7.56 8.29 -12.10
CA ASP A 53 8.96 8.70 -12.19
C ASP A 53 9.76 8.23 -10.97
N GLY A 54 10.05 6.93 -10.95
CA GLY A 54 10.94 6.31 -9.96
C GLY A 54 10.22 5.54 -8.85
N GLU A 55 11.02 4.87 -8.02
CA GLU A 55 10.56 3.94 -6.99
C GLU A 55 9.60 4.57 -5.99
N ASP A 56 9.97 5.72 -5.42
CA ASP A 56 9.18 6.39 -4.37
C ASP A 56 7.81 6.83 -4.89
N ALA A 57 7.75 7.32 -6.12
CA ALA A 57 6.51 7.72 -6.78
C ALA A 57 5.61 6.50 -7.07
N ALA A 58 6.19 5.38 -7.52
CA ALA A 58 5.46 4.12 -7.70
C ALA A 58 4.89 3.60 -6.38
N LEU A 59 5.69 3.61 -5.30
CA LEU A 59 5.26 3.17 -3.98
C LEU A 59 4.16 4.07 -3.40
N ALA A 60 4.31 5.38 -3.49
CA ALA A 60 3.31 6.32 -3.04
C ALA A 60 1.98 6.13 -3.80
N ARG A 61 2.06 5.90 -5.11
CA ARG A 61 0.88 5.65 -5.94
C ARG A 61 0.21 4.31 -5.63
N PHE A 62 0.99 3.25 -5.45
CA PHE A 62 0.50 1.94 -5.02
C PHE A 62 -0.23 2.05 -3.67
N ARG A 63 0.44 2.60 -2.64
CA ARG A 63 -0.09 2.73 -1.28
C ARG A 63 -1.35 3.61 -1.20
N SER A 64 -1.36 4.72 -1.93
CA SER A 64 -2.55 5.59 -1.97
C SER A 64 -3.75 4.90 -2.63
N THR A 65 -3.52 3.97 -3.55
CA THR A 65 -4.59 3.24 -4.26
C THR A 65 -5.15 2.06 -3.45
N LEU A 66 -4.36 1.51 -2.53
CA LEU A 66 -4.83 0.51 -1.54
C LEU A 66 -5.87 1.10 -0.59
N ALA A 67 -5.80 2.40 -0.31
CA ALA A 67 -6.79 3.10 0.51
C ALA A 67 -8.13 3.25 -0.24
N PRO A 68 -9.27 3.31 0.49
CA PRO A 68 -9.39 3.15 1.94
C PRO A 68 -9.46 1.68 2.41
N ALA A 69 -9.67 0.72 1.50
CA ALA A 69 -9.96 -0.67 1.84
C ALA A 69 -8.95 -1.31 2.80
N TRP A 70 -7.65 -1.07 2.56
CA TRP A 70 -6.57 -1.59 3.40
C TRP A 70 -6.48 -0.95 4.78
N GLY A 71 -7.14 0.20 5.01
CA GLY A 71 -7.30 0.78 6.34
C GLY A 71 -8.25 -0.02 7.25
N TYR A 72 -9.10 -0.87 6.67
CA TYR A 72 -10.04 -1.72 7.41
C TYR A 72 -9.58 -3.18 7.53
N ARG A 73 -8.33 -3.50 7.13
CA ARG A 73 -7.79 -4.87 7.13
C ARG A 73 -7.96 -5.58 8.47
N ASP A 74 -7.69 -4.91 9.58
CA ASP A 74 -7.83 -5.53 10.91
C ASP A 74 -9.29 -5.77 11.30
N GLY A 75 -10.21 -4.90 10.85
CA GLY A 75 -11.65 -5.11 10.97
C GLY A 75 -12.13 -6.30 10.14
N VAL A 76 -11.61 -6.46 8.92
CA VAL A 76 -11.86 -7.62 8.06
C VAL A 76 -11.33 -8.88 8.74
N ALA A 77 -10.09 -8.87 9.23
CA ALA A 77 -9.50 -9.97 9.99
C ALA A 77 -10.36 -10.38 11.19
N ALA A 78 -10.89 -9.40 11.92
CA ALA A 78 -11.78 -9.64 13.03
C ALA A 78 -13.09 -10.34 12.62
N SER A 79 -13.65 -9.99 11.46
CA SER A 79 -14.86 -10.62 10.92
C SER A 79 -14.62 -12.03 10.37
N CYS A 80 -13.39 -12.37 10.00
CA CYS A 80 -13.00 -13.67 9.47
C CYS A 80 -12.64 -14.71 10.53
N ARG A 81 -12.51 -14.30 11.81
CA ARG A 81 -12.12 -15.19 12.90
C ARG A 81 -13.10 -16.37 13.07
N GLY A 82 -12.53 -17.55 13.30
CA GLY A 82 -13.31 -18.78 13.51
C GLY A 82 -13.57 -19.57 12.23
N SER A 83 -13.12 -19.08 11.07
CA SER A 83 -13.04 -19.85 9.82
C SER A 83 -11.58 -19.96 9.38
N ALA A 84 -11.02 -21.16 9.52
CA ALA A 84 -9.63 -21.43 9.11
C ALA A 84 -9.42 -21.22 7.60
N GLU A 85 -10.47 -21.35 6.78
CA GLU A 85 -10.42 -21.04 5.35
C GLU A 85 -10.29 -19.54 5.12
N ASN A 86 -11.15 -18.74 5.75
CA ASN A 86 -11.15 -17.29 5.58
C ASN A 86 -9.87 -16.63 6.14
N GLU A 87 -9.34 -17.16 7.25
CA GLU A 87 -8.05 -16.72 7.81
C GLU A 87 -6.88 -17.01 6.86
N ARG A 88 -6.87 -18.18 6.19
CA ARG A 88 -5.86 -18.50 5.16
C ARG A 88 -6.03 -17.63 3.91
N ALA A 89 -7.26 -17.35 3.51
CA ALA A 89 -7.54 -16.47 2.38
C ALA A 89 -6.99 -15.06 2.64
N LEU A 90 -7.24 -14.50 3.83
CA LEU A 90 -6.68 -13.21 4.24
C LEU A 90 -5.15 -13.21 4.17
N ASP A 91 -4.51 -14.21 4.76
CA ASP A 91 -3.05 -14.33 4.75
C ASP A 91 -2.48 -14.42 3.31
N ALA A 92 -3.12 -15.18 2.42
CA ALA A 92 -2.72 -15.24 1.01
C ALA A 92 -2.84 -13.86 0.32
N ILE A 93 -3.89 -13.10 0.61
CA ILE A 93 -4.09 -11.74 0.07
C ILE A 93 -3.02 -10.77 0.59
N GLU A 94 -2.63 -10.90 1.86
CA GLU A 94 -1.56 -10.10 2.45
C GLU A 94 -0.20 -10.38 1.80
N ARG A 95 0.12 -11.66 1.56
CA ARG A 95 1.33 -12.05 0.83
C ARG A 95 1.32 -11.49 -0.59
N LEU A 96 0.19 -11.56 -1.29
CA LEU A 96 0.03 -10.97 -2.63
C LEU A 96 0.29 -9.47 -2.61
N ARG A 97 -0.37 -8.73 -1.71
CA ARG A 97 -0.16 -7.27 -1.58
C ARG A 97 1.30 -6.91 -1.33
N TYR A 98 1.99 -7.68 -0.48
CA TYR A 98 3.42 -7.48 -0.23
C TYR A 98 4.26 -7.73 -1.48
N ALA A 99 3.98 -8.81 -2.21
CA ALA A 99 4.68 -9.15 -3.45
C ALA A 99 4.49 -8.08 -4.53
N GLU A 100 3.26 -7.57 -4.68
CA GLU A 100 2.92 -6.52 -5.67
C GLU A 100 3.58 -5.19 -5.34
N GLU A 101 3.64 -4.80 -4.06
CA GLU A 101 4.39 -3.59 -3.66
C GLU A 101 5.89 -3.73 -4.00
N HIS A 102 6.46 -4.91 -3.78
CA HIS A 102 7.85 -5.19 -4.13
C HIS A 102 8.09 -5.19 -5.64
N ALA A 103 7.14 -5.73 -6.42
CA ALA A 103 7.20 -5.70 -7.88
C ALA A 103 7.15 -4.26 -8.40
N ALA A 104 6.19 -3.46 -7.93
CA ALA A 104 6.06 -2.05 -8.28
C ALA A 104 7.35 -1.26 -8.01
N ARG A 105 8.02 -1.53 -6.89
CA ARG A 105 9.32 -0.93 -6.58
C ARG A 105 10.36 -1.28 -7.63
N ARG A 106 10.56 -2.57 -7.90
CA ARG A 106 11.60 -3.07 -8.81
C ARG A 106 11.38 -2.56 -10.23
N GLU A 107 10.16 -2.69 -10.74
CA GLU A 107 9.82 -2.24 -12.09
C GLU A 107 10.05 -0.74 -12.27
N ALA A 108 9.67 0.08 -11.29
CA ALA A 108 9.91 1.52 -11.35
C ALA A 108 11.40 1.87 -11.27
N GLY A 109 12.17 1.14 -10.46
CA GLY A 109 13.63 1.28 -10.38
C GLY A 109 14.32 0.98 -11.71
N ASP A 110 13.91 -0.09 -12.38
CA ASP A 110 14.47 -0.51 -13.67
C ASP A 110 14.06 0.41 -14.83
N LEU A 111 12.80 0.86 -14.86
CA LEU A 111 12.26 1.64 -15.97
C LEU A 111 12.58 3.14 -15.88
N ALA A 112 12.73 3.71 -14.68
CA ALA A 112 12.94 5.15 -14.54
C ALA A 112 14.21 5.69 -15.21
N PRO A 113 15.39 5.03 -15.11
CA PRO A 113 16.59 5.45 -15.85
C PRO A 113 16.40 5.39 -17.35
N LEU A 114 15.71 4.36 -17.86
CA LEU A 114 15.42 4.20 -19.28
C LEU A 114 14.50 5.32 -19.78
N ARG A 115 13.44 5.64 -19.04
CA ARG A 115 12.53 6.75 -19.37
C ARG A 115 13.26 8.09 -19.39
N ARG A 116 14.12 8.37 -18.41
CA ARG A 116 14.95 9.60 -18.41
C ARG A 116 15.85 9.68 -19.64
N ARG A 117 16.48 8.56 -20.02
CA ARG A 117 17.33 8.51 -21.22
C ARG A 117 16.52 8.76 -22.49
N VAL A 118 15.34 8.14 -22.62
CA VAL A 118 14.46 8.37 -23.78
C VAL A 118 13.98 9.82 -23.84
N ARG A 119 13.57 10.42 -22.71
CA ARG A 119 13.19 11.85 -22.65
C ARG A 119 14.33 12.75 -23.11
N ALA A 120 15.56 12.53 -22.64
CA ALA A 120 16.73 13.30 -23.05
C ALA A 120 17.01 13.18 -24.57
N ILE A 121 16.77 12.01 -25.17
CA ILE A 121 16.89 11.82 -26.62
C ILE A 121 15.80 12.60 -27.35
N VAL A 122 14.55 12.51 -26.92
CA VAL A 122 13.41 13.22 -27.53
C VAL A 122 13.65 14.73 -27.48
N ASP A 123 13.94 15.27 -26.29
CA ASP A 123 14.11 16.70 -26.07
C ASP A 123 15.33 17.27 -26.80
N GLY A 124 16.42 16.50 -26.90
CA GLY A 124 17.68 16.95 -27.49
C GLY A 124 17.82 16.72 -28.99
N GLN A 125 17.25 15.63 -29.54
CA GLN A 125 17.50 15.21 -30.92
C GLN A 125 16.27 15.27 -31.82
N LEU A 126 15.08 15.02 -31.27
CA LEU A 126 13.85 14.95 -32.06
C LEU A 126 13.03 16.26 -32.01
N GLY A 127 13.42 17.19 -31.13
CA GLY A 127 12.64 18.39 -30.82
C GLY A 127 11.45 18.08 -29.92
N PRO A 128 10.91 19.08 -29.17
CA PRO A 128 9.78 18.84 -28.28
C PRO A 128 8.60 18.31 -29.10
N VAL A 129 7.98 17.21 -28.63
CA VAL A 129 6.75 16.67 -29.22
C VAL A 129 5.67 17.74 -29.09
N SER A 130 5.39 18.43 -30.20
CA SER A 130 4.32 19.44 -30.24
C SER A 130 2.98 18.72 -30.09
N PRO A 131 2.17 19.02 -29.06
CA PRO A 131 0.85 18.42 -28.92
C PRO A 131 -0.04 18.95 -30.05
N ARG A 132 -0.58 18.04 -30.87
CA ARG A 132 -1.71 18.32 -31.76
C ARG A 132 -3.01 18.00 -31.05
#